data_AF-A0A921LD44-F1
#
_entry.id   AF-A0A921LD44-F1
#
_cell.length_a   1.000
_cell.length_b   1.000
_cell.length_c   1.000
_cell.angle_alpha   90.00
_cell.angle_beta   90.00
_cell.angle_gamma   90.00
#
_symmetry.space_group_name_H-M   'P 1'
#
loop_
_entity.id
_entity.type
_entity.pdbx_description
1 polymer ?
#
loop_
_entity_poly.entity_id
_entity_poly.type
_entity_poly.pdbx_seq_one_letter_code
_entity_poly.pdbx_strand_id
1 'polypeptide(L)' 'MEKTAHLCFCLVKNHPFIDGNKRTGAHVMLVLLALNGIELQHTQAELSDVILQLAAGTIQSSDLLNWILTHQI' A
#
# COMPACT_ATOMS: atom_id res chain seq x y z
N MET A 1 -2.56 -7.81 -7.83
CA MET A 1 -3.07 -7.03 -6.67
C MET A 1 -2.77 -7.67 -5.33
N GLU A 2 -3.20 -8.91 -5.04
CA GLU A 2 -2.97 -9.53 -3.72
C GLU A 2 -1.49 -9.59 -3.31
N LYS A 3 -0.61 -10.06 -4.21
CA LYS A 3 0.85 -10.03 -3.99
C LYS A 3 1.40 -8.63 -3.75
N THR A 4 0.85 -7.63 -4.44
CA THR A 4 1.26 -6.21 -4.32
C THR A 4 0.85 -5.64 -2.97
N ALA A 5 -0.40 -5.87 -2.54
CA ALA A 5 -0.91 -5.48 -1.23
C ALA A 5 -0.09 -6.14 -0.11
N HIS A 6 0.18 -7.44 -0.25
CA HIS A 6 0.96 -8.18 0.74
C HIS A 6 2.41 -7.69 0.85
N LEU A 7 3.06 -7.36 -0.28
CA LEU A 7 4.40 -6.80 -0.26
C LEU A 7 4.43 -5.42 0.43
N CYS A 8 3.47 -4.55 0.13
CA CYS A 8 3.33 -3.27 0.81
C CYS A 8 3.18 -3.46 2.33
N PHE A 9 2.27 -4.35 2.75
CA PHE A 9 2.09 -4.72 4.15
C PHE A 9 3.40 -5.18 4.80
N CYS A 10 4.13 -6.11 4.18
CA CYS A 10 5.39 -6.60 4.71
C CYS A 10 6.46 -5.50 4.84
N LEU A 11 6.60 -4.63 3.85
CA LEU A 11 7.56 -3.51 3.90
C LEU A 11 7.21 -2.51 5.01
N VAL A 12 5.92 -2.25 5.22
CA VAL A 12 5.47 -1.33 6.26
C VAL A 12 5.59 -1.96 7.67
N LYS A 13 5.24 -3.24 7.82
CA LYS A 13 5.17 -3.92 9.12
C LYS A 13 6.47 -4.51 9.62
N ASN A 14 7.30 -5.05 8.73
CA ASN A 14 8.52 -5.75 9.14
C ASN A 14 9.70 -4.80 9.32
N HIS A 15 9.53 -3.51 9.03
CA HIS A 15 10.54 -2.46 9.19
C HIS A 15 11.94 -2.84 8.66
N PRO A 16 12.08 -3.32 7.41
CA PRO A 16 13.37 -3.79 6.88
C PRO A 16 14.41 -2.68 6.69
N PHE A 17 14.01 -1.40 6.70
CA PHE A 17 14.90 -0.25 6.58
C PHE A 17 15.02 0.52 7.90
N ILE A 18 16.15 1.21 8.08
CA ILE A 18 16.39 2.12 9.23
C ILE A 18 15.30 3.20 9.33
N ASP A 19 14.91 3.78 8.19
CA ASP A 19 13.78 4.69 8.05
C ASP A 19 13.16 4.54 6.65
N GLY A 20 11.97 5.12 6.44
CA GLY A 20 11.33 5.20 5.14
C GLY A 20 10.36 4.07 4.84
N ASN A 21 10.23 3.06 5.70
CA ASN A 21 9.40 1.86 5.50
C ASN A 21 8.00 2.16 4.94
N LYS A 22 7.30 3.16 5.50
CA LYS A 22 5.97 3.61 5.02
C LYS A 22 6.00 4.15 3.59
N ARG A 23 6.96 5.04 3.31
CA ARG A 23 7.14 5.69 2.00
C ARG A 23 7.53 4.66 0.95
N THR A 24 8.47 3.78 1.28
CA THR A 24 8.93 2.70 0.40
C THR A 24 7.81 1.70 0.13
N GLY A 25 7.06 1.27 1.15
CA GLY A 25 5.92 0.37 0.98
C GLY A 25 4.86 0.94 0.05
N ALA A 26 4.44 2.19 0.28
CA ALA A 26 3.48 2.90 -0.57
C ALA A 26 3.99 3.03 -2.02
N HIS A 27 5.25 3.44 -2.21
CA HIS A 27 5.81 3.63 -3.55
C HIS A 27 5.97 2.30 -4.31
N VAL A 28 6.44 1.24 -3.65
CA VAL A 28 6.53 -0.10 -4.24
C VAL A 28 5.17 -0.61 -4.66
N MET A 29 4.12 -0.38 -3.85
CA MET A 29 2.74 -0.72 -4.21
C MET A 29 2.33 -0.03 -5.52
N LEU A 30 2.47 1.30 -5.60
CA LEU A 30 2.07 2.08 -6.77
C LEU A 30 2.85 1.68 -8.03
N VAL A 31 4.17 1.51 -7.93
CA VAL A 31 5.02 1.09 -9.05
C VAL A 31 4.61 -0.30 -9.55
N LEU A 32 4.37 -1.26 -8.65
CA LEU A 32 3.93 -2.59 -9.06
C LEU A 32 2.55 -2.58 -9.71
N LEU A 33 1.61 -1.78 -9.24
CA LEU A 33 0.30 -1.63 -9.89
C LEU A 33 0.45 -1.05 -11.29
N ALA A 34 1.23 0.03 -11.44
CA ALA A 34 1.50 0.64 -12.74
C ALA A 34 2.17 -0.33 -13.72
N LEU A 35 3.15 -1.12 -13.26
CA LEU A 35 3.80 -2.16 -14.07
C LEU A 35 2.83 -3.27 -14.52
N ASN A 36 1.72 -3.47 -13.82
CA ASN A 36 0.66 -4.41 -14.20
C ASN A 36 -0.49 -3.73 -14.97
N GLY A 37 -0.33 -2.46 -15.39
CA GLY A 37 -1.36 -1.71 -16.10
C GLY A 37 -2.57 -1.35 -15.23
N ILE A 38 -2.40 -1.32 -13.91
CA ILE A 38 -3.45 -0.95 -12.96
C ILE A 38 -3.21 0.49 -12.52
N GLU A 39 -4.17 1.35 -12.82
CA GLU A 39 -4.20 2.74 -12.34
C GLU A 39 -5.16 2.87 -11.17
N LEU A 40 -4.82 3.75 -10.23
CA LEU A 40 -5.68 4.06 -9.09
C LEU A 40 -6.13 5.51 -9.13
N GLN A 41 -7.40 5.75 -8.82
CA GLN A 41 -7.95 7.06 -8.51
C GLN A 41 -7.96 7.27 -7.00
N HIS A 42 -6.99 8.02 -6.49
CA HIS A 42 -6.97 8.41 -5.07
C HIS A 42 -6.34 9.80 -4.90
N THR A 43 -6.69 10.47 -3.82
CA THR A 43 -6.00 11.66 -3.33
C THR A 43 -4.72 11.27 -2.58
N GLN A 44 -3.85 12.25 -2.34
CA GLN A 44 -2.66 12.03 -1.49
C GLN A 44 -3.05 11.77 -0.03
N ALA A 45 -4.16 12.35 0.43
CA ALA A 45 -4.66 12.14 1.79
C ALA A 45 -5.13 10.69 1.98
N GLU A 46 -5.92 10.15 1.06
CA GLU A 46 -6.40 8.76 1.13
C GLU A 46 -5.24 7.75 1.12
N LEU A 47 -4.24 7.97 0.27
CA LEU A 47 -3.04 7.13 0.23
C LEU A 47 -2.24 7.22 1.54
N SER A 48 -2.06 8.42 2.08
CA SER A 48 -1.36 8.60 3.35
C SER A 48 -2.10 7.92 4.49
N ASP A 49 -3.42 8.08 4.56
CA ASP A 49 -4.25 7.55 5.63
C ASP A 49 -4.28 6.03 5.64
N VAL A 50 -4.44 5.38 4.49
CA VAL A 50 -4.43 3.90 4.43
C VAL A 50 -3.08 3.33 4.84
N ILE A 51 -1.96 3.98 4.46
CA ILE A 51 -0.61 3.54 4.84
C ILE A 51 -0.33 3.78 6.33
N LEU A 52 -0.84 4.88 6.89
CA LEU A 52 -0.76 5.15 8.33
C LEU A 52 -1.57 4.13 9.14
N GLN A 53 -2.78 3.79 8.70
CA GLN A 53 -3.61 2.75 9.29
C GLN A 53 -2.91 1.38 9.26
N LEU A 54 -2.29 1.04 8.12
CA LEU A 54 -1.51 -0.19 7.96
C LEU A 54 -0.34 -0.26 8.94
N ALA A 55 0.41 0.85 9.06
CA ALA A 55 1.53 0.98 10.00
C ALA A 55 1.05 0.84 11.45
N ALA A 56 -0.04 1.53 11.81
CA ALA A 56 -0.68 1.43 13.12
C ALA A 56 -1.25 0.03 13.42
N GLY A 57 -1.46 -0.80 12.39
CA GLY A 57 -2.05 -2.12 12.52
C GLY A 57 -3.56 -2.12 12.69
N THR A 58 -4.22 -1.01 12.38
CA THR A 58 -5.69 -0.90 12.39
C THR A 58 -6.32 -1.61 11.20
N ILE A 59 -5.54 -1.84 10.13
CA ILE A 59 -5.94 -2.61 8.95
C ILE A 59 -4.89 -3.68 8.62
N GLN A 60 -5.32 -4.75 7.98
CA GLN A 60 -4.49 -5.88 7.54
C GLN A 60 -4.21 -5.82 6.03
N SER A 61 -3.38 -6.75 5.56
CA SER A 61 -3.08 -6.88 4.12
C SER A 61 -4.34 -7.08 3.26
N SER A 62 -5.37 -7.76 3.77
CA SER A 62 -6.65 -7.96 3.09
C SER A 62 -7.44 -6.66 2.94
N ASP A 63 -7.39 -5.79 3.94
CA ASP A 63 -8.07 -4.49 3.91
C ASP A 63 -7.38 -3.54 2.93
N LEU A 64 -6.04 -3.57 2.86
CA LEU A 64 -5.28 -2.85 1.85
C LEU A 64 -5.61 -3.34 0.43
N LEU A 65 -5.77 -4.66 0.24
CA LEU A 65 -6.22 -5.21 -1.03
C LEU A 65 -7.60 -4.70 -1.41
N ASN A 66 -8.54 -4.67 -0.46
CA ASN A 66 -9.87 -4.10 -0.68
C ASN A 66 -9.79 -2.62 -1.05
N TRP A 67 -8.94 -1.84 -0.39
CA TRP A 67 -8.71 -0.44 -0.73
C TRP A 67 -8.19 -0.27 -2.17
N ILE A 68 -7.24 -1.11 -2.62
CA ILE A 68 -6.75 -1.09 -4.01
C ILE A 68 -7.90 -1.38 -4.99
N LEU A 69 -8.72 -2.40 -4.69
CA LEU A 69 -9.86 -2.80 -5.52
C LEU A 69 -10.92 -1.69 -5.67
N THR A 70 -11.18 -0.91 -4.62
CA THR A 70 -12.19 0.16 -4.66
C THR A 70 -11.72 1.42 -5.37
N HIS A 71 -10.40 1.62 -5.50
CA HIS A 71 -9.80 2.80 -6.13
C HIS A 71 -9.25 2.50 -7.54
N GLN A 72 -9.31 1.25 -8.00
CA GLN A 72 -8.88 0.88 -9.35
C GLN A 72 -9.83 1.47 -10.41
N ILE A 73 -9.24 1.97 -11.51
CA ILE A 73 -9.95 2.37 -12.74
C ILE A 73 -9.72 1.33 -13.84
#